data_AF-T0GBZ3-F1
#
_entry.id   AF-T0GBZ3-F1
#
_cell.length_a   1.000
_cell.length_b   1.000
_cell.length_c   1.000
_cell.angle_alpha   90.00
_cell.angle_beta   90.00
_cell.angle_gamma   90.00
#
_symmetry.space_group_name_H-M   'P 1'
#
loop_
_entity.id
_entity.type
_entity.pdbx_description
1 polymer ?
#
loop_
_entity_poly.entity_id
_entity_poly.type
_entity_poly.pdbx_seq_one_letter_code
_entity_poly.pdbx_strand_id
1 'polypeptide(L)'
;MDTTAADKIKLHLDALAAKALSAFKRQMLHIHAGGDYREFVPEFMVNDMVRAAESSASQLLADAVSRVSGISTAPASFTMIDMAMNAYLSDLQGVVEQGRGVPLHPAMLKVAGERFDDVRQRLIRHLDNHRPSFVESKNKGGRPPTWDWEGALIHVTAIANTPDGLPSERGAQARIEEIIHDWFIQAGGDAPADSEIRKRASAIMKALKTSFRPLPADTLPDS
;
A
#
# COMPACT_ATOMS: atom_id res chain seq x y z
N MET A 1 11.76 -1.99 -16.81
CA MET A 1 11.79 -2.19 -15.35
C MET A 1 13.01 -3.03 -15.02
N ASP A 2 13.80 -2.64 -14.01
CA ASP A 2 14.95 -3.42 -13.56
C ASP A 2 14.47 -4.71 -12.86
N THR A 3 15.17 -5.83 -13.08
CA THR A 3 14.85 -7.17 -12.58
C THR A 3 14.68 -7.18 -11.06
N THR A 4 15.51 -6.43 -10.33
CA THR A 4 15.42 -6.33 -8.87
C THR A 4 14.13 -5.68 -8.38
N ALA A 5 13.60 -4.70 -9.11
CA ALA A 5 12.32 -4.06 -8.77
C ALA A 5 11.14 -5.00 -9.05
N ALA A 6 11.18 -5.71 -10.19
CA ALA A 6 10.18 -6.71 -10.53
C ALA A 6 10.12 -7.85 -9.49
N ASP A 7 11.28 -8.37 -9.08
CA ASP A 7 11.36 -9.45 -8.09
C ASP A 7 10.80 -9.00 -6.72
N LYS A 8 11.13 -7.78 -6.28
CA LYS A 8 10.56 -7.20 -5.04
C LYS A 8 9.05 -7.05 -5.14
N ILE A 9 8.52 -6.51 -6.24
CA ILE A 9 7.08 -6.36 -6.46
C ILE A 9 6.38 -7.71 -6.38
N LYS A 10 6.90 -8.71 -7.09
CA LYS A 10 6.35 -10.06 -7.08
C LYS A 10 6.33 -10.65 -5.68
N LEU A 11 7.43 -10.57 -4.95
CA LEU A 11 7.52 -11.07 -3.57
C LEU A 11 6.46 -10.43 -2.66
N HIS A 12 6.25 -9.11 -2.77
CA HIS A 12 5.24 -8.41 -1.97
C HIS A 12 3.81 -8.79 -2.37
N LEU A 13 3.51 -8.92 -3.66
CA LEU A 13 2.20 -9.33 -4.15
C LEU A 13 1.86 -10.76 -3.71
N ASP A 14 2.81 -11.69 -3.84
CA ASP A 14 2.64 -13.08 -3.42
C ASP A 14 2.39 -13.18 -1.90
N ALA A 15 3.13 -12.42 -1.10
CA ALA A 15 2.95 -12.38 0.36
C ALA A 15 1.59 -11.78 0.77
N LEU A 16 1.15 -10.70 0.12
CA LEU A 16 -0.17 -10.12 0.34
C LEU A 16 -1.28 -11.12 -0.02
N ALA A 17 -1.19 -11.75 -1.18
CA ALA A 17 -2.16 -12.74 -1.66
C ALA A 17 -2.25 -13.94 -0.72
N ALA A 18 -1.12 -14.51 -0.30
CA ALA A 18 -1.10 -15.64 0.63
C ALA A 18 -1.74 -15.29 1.99
N LYS A 19 -1.45 -14.09 2.52
CA LYS A 19 -2.03 -13.60 3.78
C LYS A 19 -3.55 -13.42 3.65
N ALA A 20 -3.99 -12.75 2.59
CA ALA A 20 -5.41 -12.48 2.35
C ALA A 20 -6.18 -13.77 2.06
N LEU A 21 -5.62 -14.71 1.29
CA LEU A 21 -6.23 -16.03 1.05
C LEU A 21 -6.41 -16.81 2.36
N SER A 22 -5.41 -16.78 3.23
CA SER A 22 -5.49 -17.45 4.54
C SER A 22 -6.57 -16.82 5.43
N ALA A 23 -6.72 -15.49 5.41
CA ALA A 23 -7.79 -14.80 6.12
C ALA A 23 -9.17 -15.14 5.55
N PHE A 24 -9.31 -15.14 4.22
CA PHE A 24 -10.54 -15.52 3.53
C PHE A 24 -10.96 -16.96 3.84
N LYS A 25 -10.04 -17.93 3.78
CA LYS A 25 -10.32 -19.33 4.16
C LYS A 25 -10.88 -19.44 5.58
N ARG A 26 -10.33 -18.68 6.55
CA ARG A 26 -10.89 -18.61 7.91
C ARG A 26 -12.29 -18.01 7.93
N GLN A 27 -12.53 -16.93 7.17
CA GLN A 27 -13.85 -16.34 7.03
C GLN A 27 -14.87 -17.32 6.44
N MET A 28 -14.49 -18.12 5.44
CA MET A 28 -15.36 -19.17 4.87
C MET A 28 -15.77 -20.21 5.91
N LEU A 29 -14.89 -20.58 6.85
CA LEU A 29 -15.25 -21.47 7.95
C LEU A 29 -16.38 -20.90 8.82
N HIS A 30 -16.40 -19.58 9.04
CA HIS A 30 -17.44 -18.91 9.80
C HIS A 30 -18.77 -18.86 9.05
N ILE A 31 -18.75 -18.53 7.75
CA ILE A 31 -19.96 -18.51 6.91
C ILE A 31 -20.62 -19.90 6.89
N HIS A 32 -19.83 -20.97 6.84
CA HIS A 32 -20.33 -22.34 6.87
C HIS A 32 -20.74 -22.85 8.26
N ALA A 33 -20.35 -22.18 9.35
CA ALA A 33 -20.66 -22.64 10.71
C ALA A 33 -22.14 -22.43 11.11
N GLY A 34 -22.90 -21.67 10.31
CA GLY A 34 -24.29 -21.29 10.59
C GLY A 34 -25.37 -22.32 10.32
N GLY A 35 -25.08 -23.49 9.72
CA GLY A 35 -26.12 -24.51 9.54
C GLY A 35 -25.66 -25.91 9.14
N ASP A 36 -26.49 -26.89 9.49
CA ASP A 36 -26.32 -28.31 9.19
C ASP A 36 -26.82 -28.61 7.76
N TYR A 37 -26.18 -27.99 6.76
CA TYR A 37 -26.55 -28.09 5.34
C TYR A 37 -25.99 -29.38 4.73
N ARG A 38 -26.57 -30.52 5.09
CA ARG A 38 -26.05 -31.85 4.75
C ARG A 38 -26.18 -32.25 3.27
N GLU A 39 -27.01 -31.56 2.48
CA GLU A 39 -27.29 -31.95 1.09
C GLU A 39 -26.91 -30.90 0.03
N PHE A 40 -26.94 -29.59 0.34
CA PHE A 40 -26.67 -28.54 -0.65
C PHE A 40 -26.36 -27.18 0.00
N VAL A 41 -25.43 -26.43 -0.58
CA VAL A 41 -25.13 -25.04 -0.19
C VAL A 41 -26.15 -24.08 -0.84
N PRO A 42 -26.95 -23.34 -0.07
CA PRO A 42 -27.98 -22.47 -0.61
C PRO A 42 -27.42 -21.22 -1.31
N GLU A 43 -28.19 -20.68 -2.26
CA GLU A 43 -27.77 -19.52 -3.07
C GLU A 43 -27.41 -18.28 -2.22
N PHE A 44 -28.15 -18.00 -1.15
CA PHE A 44 -27.83 -16.87 -0.28
C PHE A 44 -26.44 -17.00 0.36
N MET A 45 -26.02 -18.23 0.68
CA MET A 45 -24.69 -18.48 1.22
C MET A 45 -23.61 -18.30 0.14
N VAL A 46 -23.90 -18.71 -1.11
CA VAL A 46 -23.03 -18.40 -2.25
C VAL A 46 -22.86 -16.89 -2.40
N ASN A 47 -23.94 -16.11 -2.31
CA ASN A 47 -23.88 -14.65 -2.37
C ASN A 47 -23.03 -14.06 -1.23
N ASP A 48 -23.16 -14.57 0.00
CA ASP A 48 -22.34 -14.12 1.14
C ASP A 48 -20.85 -14.45 0.95
N MET A 49 -20.54 -15.63 0.41
CA MET A 49 -19.17 -16.03 0.09
C MET A 49 -18.56 -15.15 -1.00
N VAL A 50 -19.30 -14.88 -2.08
CA VAL A 50 -18.83 -14.00 -3.16
C VAL A 50 -18.65 -12.56 -2.64
N ARG A 51 -19.56 -12.08 -1.79
CA ARG A 51 -19.42 -10.76 -1.18
C ARG A 51 -18.17 -10.65 -0.30
N ALA A 52 -17.87 -11.69 0.48
CA ALA A 52 -16.63 -11.76 1.25
C ALA A 52 -15.40 -11.80 0.34
N ALA A 53 -15.47 -12.50 -0.80
CA ALA A 53 -14.39 -12.55 -1.78
C ALA A 53 -14.13 -11.16 -2.40
N GLU A 54 -15.20 -10.45 -2.78
CA GLU A 54 -15.10 -9.08 -3.30
C GLU A 54 -14.49 -8.11 -2.30
N SER A 55 -14.90 -8.20 -1.02
CA SER A 55 -14.32 -7.39 0.05
C SER A 55 -12.83 -7.68 0.23
N SER A 56 -12.45 -8.97 0.24
CA SER A 56 -11.06 -9.39 0.40
C SER A 56 -10.18 -8.92 -0.77
N ALA A 57 -10.67 -9.07 -2.01
CA ALA A 57 -9.97 -8.63 -3.20
C ALA A 57 -9.86 -7.10 -3.29
N SER A 58 -10.89 -6.36 -2.88
CA SER A 58 -10.85 -4.90 -2.85
C SER A 58 -9.81 -4.38 -1.84
N GLN A 59 -9.71 -5.03 -0.68
CA GLN A 59 -8.70 -4.68 0.32
C GLN A 59 -7.29 -5.02 -0.16
N LEU A 60 -7.10 -6.21 -0.77
CA LEU A 60 -5.80 -6.58 -1.34
C LEU A 60 -5.38 -5.63 -2.47
N LEU A 61 -6.30 -5.21 -3.33
CA LEU A 61 -6.02 -4.24 -4.39
C LEU A 61 -5.49 -2.93 -3.83
N ALA A 62 -6.12 -2.38 -2.80
CA ALA A 62 -5.67 -1.14 -2.15
C ALA A 62 -4.26 -1.28 -1.57
N ASP A 63 -4.00 -2.38 -0.85
CA ASP A 63 -2.68 -2.68 -0.29
C ASP A 63 -1.61 -2.89 -1.37
N ALA A 64 -1.96 -3.60 -2.45
CA ALA A 64 -1.09 -3.87 -3.57
C ALA A 64 -0.71 -2.58 -4.32
N VAL A 65 -1.70 -1.74 -4.65
CA VAL A 65 -1.44 -0.44 -5.31
C VAL A 65 -0.55 0.43 -4.45
N SER A 66 -0.83 0.54 -3.15
CA SER A 66 -0.03 1.33 -2.21
C SER A 66 1.41 0.84 -2.14
N ARG A 67 1.64 -0.46 -1.93
CA ARG A 67 2.99 -1.03 -1.82
C ARG A 67 3.77 -0.97 -3.13
N VAL A 68 3.14 -1.34 -4.23
CA VAL A 68 3.81 -1.44 -5.53
C VAL A 68 4.15 -0.05 -6.08
N SER A 69 3.26 0.94 -5.94
CA SER A 69 3.57 2.33 -6.33
C SER A 69 4.74 2.93 -5.53
N GLY A 70 4.93 2.50 -4.27
CA GLY A 70 6.12 2.84 -3.48
C GLY A 70 7.42 2.20 -3.99
N ILE A 71 7.35 1.11 -4.76
CA ILE A 71 8.53 0.45 -5.36
C ILE A 71 8.79 0.97 -6.76
N SER A 72 7.74 1.09 -7.58
CA SER A 72 7.82 1.49 -8.98
C SER A 72 6.48 1.96 -9.51
N THR A 73 6.49 3.10 -10.17
CA THR A 73 5.35 3.66 -10.92
C THR A 73 5.41 3.33 -12.41
N ALA A 74 6.29 2.40 -12.82
CA ALA A 74 6.38 1.99 -14.22
C ALA A 74 5.08 1.29 -14.66
N PRO A 75 4.64 1.44 -15.93
CA PRO A 75 3.44 0.77 -16.44
C PRO A 75 3.46 -0.75 -16.27
N ALA A 76 4.65 -1.38 -16.34
CA ALA A 76 4.81 -2.81 -16.10
C ALA A 76 4.42 -3.24 -14.67
N SER A 77 4.60 -2.38 -13.67
CA SER A 77 4.21 -2.64 -12.29
C SER A 77 2.69 -2.70 -12.13
N PHE A 78 1.96 -1.90 -12.90
CA PHE A 78 0.50 -1.98 -12.98
C PHE A 78 0.03 -3.31 -13.55
N THR A 79 0.67 -3.79 -14.63
CA THR A 79 0.38 -5.11 -15.20
C THR A 79 0.63 -6.24 -14.19
N MET A 80 1.67 -6.13 -13.35
CA MET A 80 1.91 -7.12 -12.31
C MET A 80 0.81 -7.14 -11.24
N ILE A 81 0.27 -5.98 -10.86
CA ILE A 81 -0.89 -5.91 -9.96
C ILE A 81 -2.09 -6.59 -10.63
N ASP A 82 -2.39 -6.27 -11.89
CA ASP A 82 -3.51 -6.87 -12.63
C ASP A 82 -3.41 -8.41 -12.68
N MET A 83 -2.23 -8.94 -13.01
CA MET A 83 -1.98 -10.38 -13.01
C MET A 83 -2.17 -11.01 -11.62
N ALA A 84 -1.64 -10.38 -10.58
CA ALA A 84 -1.78 -10.87 -9.20
C ALA A 84 -3.23 -10.83 -8.72
N MET A 85 -3.98 -9.78 -9.04
CA MET A 85 -5.41 -9.66 -8.73
C MET A 85 -6.22 -10.74 -9.42
N ASN A 86 -5.95 -11.00 -10.70
CA ASN A 86 -6.65 -12.04 -11.46
C ASN A 86 -6.36 -13.44 -10.91
N ALA A 87 -5.10 -13.73 -10.55
CA ALA A 87 -4.73 -15.00 -9.92
C ALA A 87 -5.42 -15.16 -8.55
N TYR A 88 -5.37 -14.12 -7.73
CA TYR A 88 -6.00 -14.13 -6.40
C TYR A 88 -7.51 -14.33 -6.47
N LEU A 89 -8.20 -13.67 -7.41
CA LEU A 89 -9.64 -13.90 -7.62
C LEU A 89 -9.95 -15.34 -8.01
N SER A 90 -9.12 -15.96 -8.87
CA SER A 90 -9.29 -17.36 -9.23
C SER A 90 -9.08 -18.28 -8.03
N ASP A 91 -8.13 -17.98 -7.14
CA ASP A 91 -7.96 -18.72 -5.88
C ASP A 91 -9.19 -18.57 -4.96
N LEU A 92 -9.75 -17.37 -4.83
CA LEU A 92 -10.97 -17.12 -4.06
C LEU A 92 -12.16 -17.90 -4.63
N GLN A 93 -12.33 -17.88 -5.96
CA GLN A 93 -13.36 -18.66 -6.64
C GLN A 93 -13.19 -20.15 -6.38
N GLY A 94 -11.97 -20.68 -6.51
CA GLY A 94 -11.69 -22.09 -6.22
C GLY A 94 -12.03 -22.48 -4.77
N VAL A 95 -11.77 -21.60 -3.80
CA VAL A 95 -12.17 -21.83 -2.39
C VAL A 95 -13.69 -21.87 -2.24
N VAL A 96 -14.43 -21.00 -2.94
CA VAL A 96 -15.91 -20.99 -2.91
C VAL A 96 -16.48 -22.23 -3.58
N GLU A 97 -15.97 -22.61 -4.74
CA GLU A 97 -16.45 -23.77 -5.52
C GLU A 97 -16.17 -25.11 -4.83
N GLN A 98 -15.03 -25.23 -4.14
CA GLN A 98 -14.69 -26.42 -3.34
C GLN A 98 -15.54 -26.55 -2.07
N GLY A 99 -16.15 -25.45 -1.60
CA GLY A 99 -16.94 -25.42 -0.38
C GLY A 99 -16.19 -25.99 0.83
N ARG A 100 -16.92 -26.59 1.77
CA ARG A 100 -16.35 -27.25 2.97
C ARG A 100 -15.80 -28.65 2.68
N GLY A 101 -15.14 -28.84 1.54
CA GLY A 101 -14.68 -30.15 1.05
C GLY A 101 -15.74 -30.94 0.28
N VAL A 102 -16.89 -30.32 0.00
CA VAL A 102 -17.95 -30.85 -0.86
C VAL A 102 -18.18 -29.83 -1.97
N PRO A 103 -18.01 -30.20 -3.25
CA PRO A 103 -18.23 -29.30 -4.36
C PRO A 103 -19.65 -28.74 -4.35
N LEU A 104 -19.80 -27.47 -4.74
CA LEU A 104 -21.11 -26.89 -5.00
C LEU A 104 -21.84 -27.71 -6.08
N HIS A 105 -23.15 -27.85 -5.93
CA HIS A 105 -24.00 -28.42 -6.97
C HIS A 105 -23.90 -27.60 -8.28
N PRO A 106 -24.05 -28.21 -9.48
CA PRO A 106 -23.83 -27.53 -10.76
C PRO A 106 -24.58 -26.20 -10.93
N ALA A 107 -25.82 -26.12 -10.45
CA ALA A 107 -26.59 -24.87 -10.46
C ALA A 107 -25.91 -23.74 -9.66
N MET A 108 -25.31 -24.06 -8.50
CA MET A 108 -24.61 -23.09 -7.66
C MET A 108 -23.22 -22.77 -8.16
N LEU A 109 -22.53 -23.73 -8.81
CA LEU A 109 -21.29 -23.43 -9.54
C LEU A 109 -21.52 -22.38 -10.62
N LYS A 110 -22.61 -22.52 -11.38
CA LYS A 110 -23.00 -21.54 -12.40
C LYS A 110 -23.24 -20.16 -11.78
N VAL A 111 -24.03 -20.09 -10.71
CA VAL A 111 -24.29 -18.83 -9.99
C VAL A 111 -22.99 -18.22 -9.46
N ALA A 112 -22.13 -19.02 -8.81
CA ALA A 112 -20.85 -18.54 -8.30
C ALA A 112 -19.98 -17.98 -9.43
N GLY A 113 -19.85 -18.71 -10.55
CA GLY A 113 -19.08 -18.26 -11.71
C GLY A 113 -19.56 -16.92 -12.28
N GLU A 114 -20.87 -16.80 -12.55
CA GLU A 114 -21.46 -15.54 -13.03
C GLU A 114 -21.18 -14.36 -12.07
N ARG A 115 -21.28 -14.61 -10.76
CA ARG A 115 -21.02 -13.58 -9.74
C ARG A 115 -19.53 -13.24 -9.61
N PHE A 116 -18.64 -14.20 -9.78
CA PHE A 116 -17.19 -13.95 -9.80
C PHE A 116 -16.77 -13.18 -11.06
N ASP A 117 -17.40 -13.41 -12.20
CA ASP A 117 -17.19 -12.60 -13.41
C ASP A 117 -17.61 -11.15 -13.17
N ASP A 118 -18.76 -10.92 -12.53
CA ASP A 118 -19.21 -9.59 -12.13
C ASP A 118 -18.20 -8.91 -11.18
N VAL A 119 -17.68 -9.63 -10.18
CA VAL A 119 -16.65 -9.14 -9.25
C VAL A 119 -15.36 -8.80 -9.99
N ARG A 120 -14.93 -9.65 -10.93
CA ARG A 120 -13.72 -9.42 -11.75
C ARG A 120 -13.86 -8.15 -12.57
N GLN A 121 -15.01 -7.91 -13.21
CA GLN A 121 -15.28 -6.68 -13.96
C GLN A 121 -15.24 -5.43 -13.06
N ARG A 122 -15.81 -5.50 -11.86
CA ARG A 122 -15.77 -4.40 -10.89
C ARG A 122 -14.34 -4.11 -10.42
N LEU A 123 -13.55 -5.15 -10.15
CA LEU A 123 -12.16 -5.01 -9.74
C LEU A 123 -11.26 -4.47 -10.85
N ILE A 124 -11.45 -4.90 -12.10
CA ILE A 124 -10.72 -4.32 -13.25
C ILE A 124 -11.02 -2.82 -13.34
N ARG A 125 -12.28 -2.43 -13.22
CA ARG A 125 -12.67 -1.02 -13.22
C ARG A 125 -12.04 -0.25 -12.04
N HIS A 126 -12.02 -0.86 -10.86
CA HIS A 126 -11.41 -0.27 -9.66
C HIS A 126 -9.89 -0.12 -9.84
N LEU A 127 -9.21 -1.14 -10.37
CA LEU A 127 -7.79 -1.11 -10.68
C LEU A 127 -7.48 -0.04 -11.73
N ASP A 128 -8.29 0.09 -12.78
CA ASP A 128 -8.13 1.13 -13.81
C ASP A 128 -8.21 2.55 -13.25
N ASN A 129 -8.98 2.78 -12.18
CA ASN A 129 -8.97 4.07 -11.48
C ASN A 129 -7.59 4.42 -10.88
N HIS A 130 -6.75 3.42 -10.62
CA HIS A 130 -5.38 3.58 -10.15
C HIS A 130 -4.34 3.68 -11.27
N ARG A 131 -4.73 3.45 -12.54
CA ARG A 131 -3.82 3.55 -13.70
C ARG A 131 -3.03 4.87 -13.77
N PRO A 132 -3.61 6.05 -13.43
CA PRO A 132 -2.86 7.32 -13.43
C PRO A 132 -1.64 7.32 -12.48
N SER A 133 -1.65 6.51 -11.42
CA SER A 133 -0.51 6.36 -10.49
C SER A 133 0.67 5.59 -11.08
N PHE A 134 0.50 4.94 -12.24
CA PHE A 134 1.50 4.09 -12.89
C PHE A 134 1.85 4.55 -14.32
N VAL A 135 1.70 5.84 -14.59
CA VAL A 135 2.16 6.42 -15.85
C VAL A 135 3.62 6.82 -15.66
N GLU A 136 4.48 6.47 -16.63
CA GLU A 136 5.82 7.03 -16.71
C GLU A 136 5.71 8.55 -16.62
N SER A 137 6.34 9.16 -15.60
CA SER A 137 6.31 10.61 -15.45
C SER A 137 6.98 11.21 -16.68
N LYS A 138 6.19 11.66 -17.65
CA LYS A 138 6.71 12.14 -18.94
C LYS A 138 7.61 13.37 -18.78
N ASN A 139 7.65 13.98 -17.60
CA ASN A 139 8.44 15.18 -17.29
C ASN A 139 9.02 15.16 -15.86
N LYS A 140 10.02 14.31 -15.56
CA LYS A 140 11.09 14.64 -14.60
C LYS A 140 12.37 13.98 -15.11
N GLY A 141 13.09 14.68 -16.00
CA GLY A 141 14.43 14.28 -16.42
C GLY A 141 15.35 14.20 -15.21
N GLY A 142 15.55 13.00 -14.69
CA GLY A 142 16.42 12.71 -13.57
C GLY A 142 16.25 11.25 -13.17
N ARG A 143 17.37 10.58 -12.85
CA ARG A 143 17.34 9.26 -12.23
C ARG A 143 16.40 9.32 -11.01
N PRO A 144 15.48 8.34 -10.82
CA PRO A 144 14.65 8.28 -9.63
C PRO A 144 15.54 8.46 -8.38
N PRO A 145 15.18 9.32 -7.42
CA PRO A 145 15.92 9.38 -6.16
C PRO A 145 15.93 7.97 -5.56
N THR A 146 17.12 7.43 -5.31
CA THR A 146 17.29 6.08 -4.71
C THR A 146 16.59 5.95 -3.35
N TRP A 147 16.24 7.08 -2.73
CA TRP A 147 15.74 7.17 -1.37
C TRP A 147 14.53 8.11 -1.33
N ASP A 148 13.49 7.73 -0.58
CA ASP A 148 12.30 8.54 -0.32
C ASP A 148 12.61 9.70 0.64
N TRP A 149 13.31 10.70 0.12
CA TRP A 149 13.65 11.90 0.88
C TRP A 149 12.44 12.76 1.20
N GLU A 150 11.37 12.68 0.42
CA GLU A 150 10.15 13.45 0.66
C GLU A 150 9.44 12.91 1.90
N GLY A 151 9.26 11.60 2.01
CA GLY A 151 8.73 10.95 3.22
C GLY A 151 9.57 11.26 4.47
N ALA A 152 10.90 11.18 4.37
CA ALA A 152 11.79 11.50 5.48
C ALA A 152 11.63 12.96 5.96
N LEU A 153 11.55 13.92 5.03
CA LEU A 153 11.40 15.33 5.38
C LEU A 153 10.00 15.67 5.91
N ILE A 154 8.95 15.00 5.43
CA ILE A 154 7.60 15.11 6.00
C ILE A 154 7.61 14.61 7.46
N HIS A 155 8.29 13.50 7.74
CA HIS A 155 8.42 12.99 9.10
C HIS A 155 9.14 13.97 10.03
N VAL A 156 10.26 14.54 9.58
CA VAL A 156 10.98 15.58 10.33
C VAL A 156 10.10 16.81 10.57
N THR A 157 9.29 17.20 9.57
CA THR A 157 8.35 18.33 9.70
C THR A 157 7.23 18.02 10.70
N ALA A 158 6.73 16.79 10.72
CA ALA A 158 5.74 16.35 11.71
C ALA A 158 6.31 16.44 13.14
N ILE A 159 7.57 16.04 13.35
CA ILE A 159 8.26 16.20 14.64
C ILE A 159 8.44 17.69 14.98
N ALA A 160 8.80 18.52 14.00
CA ALA A 160 8.92 19.96 14.20
C ALA A 160 7.63 20.63 14.69
N ASN A 161 6.47 20.07 14.33
CA ASN A 161 5.15 20.55 14.73
C ASN A 161 4.69 20.00 16.10
N THR A 162 5.48 19.15 16.76
CA THR A 162 5.21 18.75 18.14
C THR A 162 5.60 19.86 19.12
N PRO A 163 5.04 19.88 20.36
CA PRO A 163 5.40 20.90 21.35
C PRO A 163 6.90 20.97 21.66
N ASP A 164 7.60 19.83 21.60
CA ASP A 164 9.04 19.73 21.81
C ASP A 164 9.85 20.20 20.59
N GLY A 165 9.22 20.23 19.42
CA GLY A 165 9.78 20.73 18.16
C GLY A 165 11.01 19.97 17.67
N LEU A 166 11.77 20.61 16.78
CA LEU A 166 13.09 20.08 16.39
C LEU A 166 14.17 20.51 17.38
N PRO A 167 15.20 19.67 17.58
CA PRO A 167 16.34 20.02 18.42
C PRO A 167 16.98 21.34 17.94
N SER A 168 17.24 22.27 18.86
CA SER A 168 17.89 23.56 18.56
C SER A 168 19.22 23.77 19.30
N GLU A 169 19.59 22.85 20.19
CA GLU A 169 20.76 22.94 21.06
C GLU A 169 22.07 22.46 20.39
N ARG A 170 23.18 22.54 21.13
CA ARG A 170 24.47 21.99 20.68
C ARG A 170 24.33 20.48 20.47
N GLY A 171 24.54 20.02 19.24
CA GLY A 171 24.30 18.63 18.83
C GLY A 171 22.98 18.40 18.07
N ALA A 172 22.17 19.45 17.88
CA ALA A 172 20.91 19.39 17.14
C ALA A 172 21.03 18.75 15.75
N GLN A 173 22.11 19.05 15.02
CA GLN A 173 22.32 18.46 13.70
C GLN A 173 22.45 16.93 13.76
N ALA A 174 23.24 16.40 14.69
CA ALA A 174 23.42 14.96 14.86
C ALA A 174 22.10 14.27 15.22
N ARG A 175 21.27 14.93 16.03
CA ARG A 175 19.96 14.40 16.40
C ARG A 175 18.96 14.43 15.23
N ILE A 176 19.04 15.42 14.35
CA ILE A 176 18.27 15.43 13.09
C ILE A 176 18.79 14.34 12.14
N GLU A 177 20.11 14.09 12.11
CA GLU A 177 20.69 12.96 11.36
C GLU A 177 20.11 11.63 11.85
N GLU A 178 20.05 11.41 13.18
CA GLU A 178 19.43 10.23 13.81
C GLU A 178 17.95 10.08 13.45
N ILE A 179 17.15 11.16 13.56
CA ILE A 179 15.71 11.12 13.21
C ILE A 179 15.49 10.70 11.75
N ILE A 180 16.28 11.25 10.83
CA ILE A 180 16.18 10.92 9.40
C ILE A 180 16.61 9.46 9.16
N HIS A 181 17.71 9.05 9.77
CA HIS A 181 18.23 7.69 9.66
C HIS A 181 17.21 6.66 10.19
N ASP A 182 16.69 6.87 11.39
CA ASP A 182 15.73 5.96 12.02
C ASP A 182 14.44 5.83 11.21
N TRP A 183 13.98 6.92 10.60
CA TRP A 183 12.84 6.87 9.69
C TRP A 183 13.11 5.94 8.49
N PHE A 184 14.29 6.01 7.86
CA PHE A 184 14.65 5.13 6.74
C PHE A 184 14.74 3.66 7.16
N ILE A 185 15.36 3.38 8.32
CA ILE A 185 15.43 2.02 8.87
C ILE A 185 14.01 1.48 9.15
N GLN A 186 13.12 2.29 9.72
CA GLN A 186 11.75 1.87 10.00
C GLN A 186 10.90 1.70 8.74
N ALA A 187 11.07 2.56 7.74
CA ALA A 187 10.29 2.56 6.51
C ALA A 187 10.74 1.48 5.51
N GLY A 188 12.05 1.23 5.40
CA GLY A 188 12.65 0.42 4.34
C GLY A 188 13.68 -0.61 4.79
N GLY A 189 14.06 -0.65 6.06
CA GLY A 189 15.07 -1.57 6.60
C GLY A 189 16.52 -1.27 6.19
N ASP A 190 16.74 -0.18 5.45
CA ASP A 190 18.05 0.29 4.98
C ASP A 190 18.06 1.81 4.94
N ALA A 191 19.24 2.43 5.04
CA ALA A 191 19.41 3.87 5.13
C ALA A 191 20.40 4.42 4.08
N PRO A 192 20.20 5.68 3.62
CA PRO A 192 21.19 6.38 2.82
C PRO A 192 22.52 6.52 3.56
N ALA A 193 23.61 6.74 2.82
CA ALA A 193 24.91 7.00 3.42
C ALA A 193 24.87 8.22 4.37
N ASP A 194 25.56 8.14 5.50
CA ASP A 194 25.62 9.20 6.53
C ASP A 194 25.96 10.57 5.97
N SER A 195 26.81 10.63 4.94
CA SER A 195 27.18 11.88 4.27
C SER A 195 26.00 12.56 3.56
N GLU A 196 25.07 11.78 3.01
CA GLU A 196 23.85 12.27 2.37
C GLU A 196 22.81 12.74 3.40
N ILE A 197 22.70 12.03 4.52
CA ILE A 197 21.84 12.38 5.65
C ILE A 197 22.33 13.70 6.28
N ARG A 198 23.62 13.78 6.58
CA ARG A 198 24.30 14.97 7.12
C ARG A 198 24.09 16.21 6.27
N LYS A 199 24.19 16.07 4.94
CA LYS A 199 23.97 17.18 4.00
C LYS A 199 22.58 17.79 4.17
N ARG A 200 21.55 16.97 4.41
CA ARG A 200 20.16 17.42 4.58
C ARG A 200 19.89 17.95 5.97
N ALA A 201 20.39 17.28 7.01
CA ALA A 201 20.32 17.79 8.38
C ALA A 201 20.94 19.19 8.51
N SER A 202 22.09 19.42 7.85
CA SER A 202 22.72 20.74 7.80
C SER A 202 21.86 21.80 7.09
N ALA A 203 21.16 21.44 6.01
CA ALA A 203 20.25 22.35 5.32
C ALA A 203 19.03 22.74 6.18
N ILE A 204 18.46 21.78 6.92
CA ILE A 204 17.36 22.03 7.86
C ILE A 204 17.82 22.98 8.98
N MET A 205 18.99 22.71 9.57
CA MET A 205 19.57 23.59 10.59
C MET A 205 19.81 25.02 10.07
N LYS A 206 20.25 25.16 8.81
CA LYS A 206 20.42 26.47 8.18
C LYS A 206 19.09 27.19 7.99
N ALA A 207 18.05 26.48 7.57
CA ALA A 207 16.71 27.03 7.40
C ALA A 207 16.15 27.52 8.74
N LEU A 208 16.26 26.73 9.82
CA LEU A 208 15.83 27.10 11.18
C LEU A 208 16.52 28.38 11.69
N LYS A 209 17.81 28.53 11.42
CA LYS A 209 18.56 29.77 11.77
C LYS A 209 18.10 30.99 10.98
N THR A 210 17.55 30.79 9.78
CA THR A 210 17.12 31.88 8.90
C THR A 210 15.67 32.30 9.17
N SER A 211 14.78 31.35 9.52
CA SER A 211 13.38 31.62 9.85
C SER A 211 13.17 32.33 11.18
N PHE A 212 14.19 32.38 12.05
CA PHE A 212 14.19 33.13 13.31
C PHE A 212 14.72 34.57 13.19
N ARG A 213 14.70 35.17 11.99
CA ARG A 213 14.96 36.61 11.86
C ARG A 213 13.77 37.38 12.46
N PRO A 214 13.96 38.22 13.51
CA PRO A 214 12.85 38.98 14.07
C PRO A 214 12.26 39.89 12.99
N LEU A 215 10.93 39.91 12.89
CA LEU A 215 10.21 40.84 12.03
C LEU A 215 10.64 42.28 12.39
N PRO A 216 10.89 43.17 11.41
CA PRO A 216 11.16 44.56 11.69
C PRO A 216 9.97 45.17 12.45
N ALA A 217 10.25 45.98 13.47
CA ALA A 217 9.29 46.47 14.45
C ALA A 217 8.20 47.42 13.91
N ASP A 218 8.13 47.66 12.60
CA ASP A 218 7.38 48.78 12.00
C ASP A 218 6.03 48.39 11.37
N THR A 219 5.41 47.29 11.78
CA THR A 219 4.05 46.96 11.34
C THR A 219 3.11 46.71 12.50
N LEU A 220 2.85 47.77 13.27
CA LEU A 220 1.57 47.93 13.96
C LEU A 220 0.85 49.09 13.25
N PRO A 221 -0.36 48.89 12.69
CA PRO A 221 -1.18 50.00 12.29
C PRO A 221 -1.65 50.73 13.56
N ASP A 222 -1.40 52.03 13.62
CA ASP A 222 -2.04 52.90 14.60
C ASP A 222 -3.57 52.78 14.44
N SER A 223 -4.20 52.36 15.55
CA SER A 223 -5.59 52.56 16.00
C SER A 223 -6.72 52.59 14.96
#